data_AF-A0A9C9W4W4-F1
#
_entry.id   AF-A0A9C9W4W4-F1
#
_cell.length_a   1.000
_cell.length_b   1.000
_cell.length_c   1.000
_cell.angle_alpha   90.00
_cell.angle_beta   90.00
_cell.angle_gamma   90.00
#
_symmetry.space_group_name_H-M   'P 1'
#
loop_
_entity.id
_entity.type
_entity.pdbx_description
1 polymer ?
#
loop_
_entity_poly.entity_id
_entity_poly.type
_entity_poly.pdbx_seq_one_letter_code
_entity_poly.pdbx_strand_id
1 'polypeptide(L)'
;MITRLFRRPPAFRLDAADPARLPVLGPDALIDLLGQHNRLRSIRRLAAAGEGGFNQLYQPAIDRFIESAQLAPASIADHHAGYGGLVVHTLEVIEHALRARKEQLLPQNADSQLIRDEEHIWTYAVFAGALLHDAGKLLTLTRLSLPDGTHWTPQAPRLADLGATHYAIEFVRAPYALQHRLNATLFHLLPATGRDWLAQNMTVMTQLTAWLFGDPYEWGVIGDIVRGADGASVAANRAAGGERQRLPNAPAVPMVERMTRALRQLIHDDALKFNRSGAAGWVEGAYTYLVCGVIANKVAERLREEGSTDVPTDNTRLFDIWQDHGYVVATPQGRAIWTMQVIGDGYCHKLSMLKFETRRLFHPSRRPAAFAGRIERCEEADAVSMGEVTAPTPVEDPVTDSGQAVEQSAEPPPPAPESDPADTAPTPAEAPAAGAAPTPTGRRVVSDASLGLERPELGQHFLSWVRAGLADRGLAVNKVTAMVHTLPEGVVLLSPAIFMAYLKHHGLAADDEDTLKKQYKRVQSRLQKLDLHRRTDKRVNVHTVLAQGPNKESKLYGWLFPPSVLYGDQPPPPPNRHLKLLSGVLD
;
A
#
# COMPACT_ATOMS: atom_id res chain seq x y z
N MET A 1 67.64 4.12 -13.97
CA MET A 1 66.86 2.85 -13.92
C MET A 1 65.66 3.12 -13.01
N ILE A 2 64.49 3.43 -13.56
CA ILE A 2 63.37 2.49 -13.76
C ILE A 2 62.93 1.83 -12.44
N THR A 3 61.86 2.38 -11.85
CA THR A 3 60.98 1.68 -10.90
C THR A 3 59.53 1.88 -11.34
N ARG A 4 59.19 1.28 -12.49
CA ARG A 4 57.83 0.79 -12.76
C ARG A 4 57.58 -0.35 -11.74
N LEU A 5 56.41 -0.60 -11.15
CA LEU A 5 55.05 -0.19 -11.49
C LEU A 5 54.21 0.16 -10.24
N PHE A 6 53.64 1.37 -10.17
CA PHE A 6 52.33 1.54 -9.53
C PHE A 6 51.24 1.18 -10.55
N ARG A 7 51.02 -0.12 -10.78
CA ARG A 7 49.76 -0.58 -11.38
C ARG A 7 48.77 -0.79 -10.26
N ARG A 8 47.93 0.23 -10.01
CA ARG A 8 46.57 -0.05 -9.50
C ARG A 8 45.98 -1.13 -10.43
N PRO A 9 45.45 -2.24 -9.92
CA PRO A 9 44.64 -3.14 -10.75
C PRO A 9 43.51 -2.32 -11.39
N PRO A 10 42.98 -2.71 -12.56
CA PRO A 10 41.74 -2.12 -13.03
C PRO A 10 40.69 -2.35 -11.94
N ALA A 11 40.21 -1.26 -11.33
CA ALA A 11 39.12 -1.35 -10.38
C ALA A 11 37.95 -2.00 -11.12
N PHE A 12 37.53 -3.18 -10.67
CA PHE A 12 36.42 -3.90 -11.29
C PHE A 12 35.20 -2.99 -11.31
N ARG A 13 34.57 -2.84 -12.48
CA ARG A 13 33.42 -1.95 -12.68
C ARG A 13 32.18 -2.78 -12.88
N LEU A 14 31.13 -2.49 -12.10
CA LEU A 14 29.83 -3.14 -12.23
C LEU A 14 29.26 -3.01 -13.65
N ASP A 15 29.48 -1.87 -14.30
CA ASP A 15 29.08 -1.57 -15.69
C ASP A 15 29.64 -2.57 -16.74
N ALA A 16 30.73 -3.27 -16.41
CA ALA A 16 31.44 -4.20 -17.27
C ALA A 16 31.49 -5.63 -16.68
N ALA A 17 30.60 -5.93 -15.73
CA ALA A 17 30.54 -7.22 -15.06
C ALA A 17 29.97 -8.32 -15.98
N ASP A 18 30.69 -9.43 -16.09
CA ASP A 18 30.16 -10.69 -16.64
C ASP A 18 29.50 -11.49 -15.50
N PRO A 19 28.17 -11.74 -15.51
CA PRO A 19 27.49 -12.53 -14.49
C PRO A 19 28.03 -13.97 -14.33
N ALA A 20 28.66 -14.52 -15.38
CA ALA A 20 29.26 -15.85 -15.38
C ALA A 20 30.72 -15.86 -14.87
N ARG A 21 31.34 -14.69 -14.66
CA ARG A 21 32.75 -14.58 -14.31
C ARG A 21 33.07 -13.33 -13.48
N LEU A 22 32.39 -13.17 -12.35
CA LEU A 22 32.65 -12.12 -11.38
C LEU A 22 33.94 -12.42 -10.60
N PRO A 23 34.80 -11.45 -10.28
CA PRO A 23 35.99 -11.68 -9.47
C PRO A 23 35.61 -11.93 -8.01
N VAL A 24 36.33 -12.81 -7.31
CA VAL A 24 36.25 -12.89 -5.84
C VAL A 24 36.90 -11.64 -5.25
N LEU A 25 36.17 -10.93 -4.39
CA LEU A 25 36.61 -9.68 -3.77
C LEU A 25 36.66 -9.84 -2.24
N GLY A 26 37.66 -9.21 -1.62
CA GLY A 26 37.74 -9.09 -0.16
C GLY A 26 36.81 -8.00 0.39
N PRO A 27 36.57 -7.97 1.71
CA PRO A 27 35.61 -7.04 2.35
C PRO A 27 35.85 -5.57 2.01
N ASP A 28 37.09 -5.08 2.12
CA ASP A 28 37.44 -3.68 1.81
C ASP A 28 37.14 -3.34 0.34
N ALA A 29 37.47 -4.23 -0.60
CA ALA A 29 37.21 -4.03 -2.02
C ALA A 29 35.71 -4.02 -2.35
N LEU A 30 34.89 -4.77 -1.60
CA LEU A 30 33.42 -4.73 -1.71
C LEU A 30 32.85 -3.44 -1.09
N ILE A 31 33.37 -2.98 0.04
CA ILE A 31 32.99 -1.68 0.65
C ILE A 31 33.36 -0.50 -0.27
N ASP A 32 34.54 -0.55 -0.91
CA ASP A 32 34.99 0.39 -1.94
C ASP A 32 34.00 0.42 -3.10
N LEU A 33 33.78 -0.73 -3.73
CA LEU A 33 32.98 -0.90 -4.96
C LEU A 33 31.51 -0.51 -4.77
N LEU A 34 30.94 -0.85 -3.60
CA LEU A 34 29.54 -0.58 -3.26
C LEU A 34 29.35 0.77 -2.55
N GLY A 35 30.42 1.54 -2.33
CA GLY A 35 30.37 2.89 -1.74
C GLY A 35 29.97 2.95 -0.26
N GLN A 36 30.11 1.86 0.49
CA GLN A 36 29.50 1.72 1.83
C GLN A 36 30.33 2.30 3.00
N HIS A 37 31.47 2.93 2.73
CA HIS A 37 32.34 3.58 3.72
C HIS A 37 31.62 4.46 4.75
N ASN A 38 30.73 5.35 4.29
CA ASN A 38 30.01 6.27 5.17
C ASN A 38 29.09 5.52 6.11
N ARG A 39 28.47 4.44 5.61
CA ARG A 39 27.59 3.58 6.38
C ARG A 39 28.35 2.76 7.41
N LEU A 40 29.47 2.14 7.03
CA LEU A 40 30.34 1.40 7.96
C LEU A 40 30.87 2.32 9.09
N ARG A 41 31.25 3.56 8.79
CA ARG A 41 31.61 4.56 9.82
C ARG A 41 30.42 4.93 10.72
N SER A 42 29.22 5.04 10.17
CA SER A 42 27.99 5.30 10.93
C SER A 42 27.66 4.13 11.88
N ILE A 43 27.72 2.89 11.38
CA ILE A 43 27.55 1.64 12.15
C ILE A 43 28.56 1.58 13.30
N ARG A 44 29.85 1.83 13.04
CA ARG A 44 30.89 1.85 14.08
C ARG A 44 30.62 2.87 15.19
N ARG A 45 30.12 4.06 14.83
CA ARG A 45 29.71 5.09 15.80
C ARG A 45 28.45 4.70 16.58
N LEU A 46 27.49 4.03 15.95
CA LEU A 46 26.22 3.62 16.58
C LEU A 46 26.40 2.39 17.51
N ALA A 47 27.30 1.47 17.18
CA ALA A 47 27.63 0.31 18.00
C ALA A 47 28.28 0.67 19.35
N ALA A 48 28.94 1.84 19.43
CA ALA A 48 29.52 2.42 20.65
C ALA A 48 30.50 1.52 21.45
N ALA A 49 31.00 0.43 20.87
CA ALA A 49 31.80 -0.61 21.54
C ALA A 49 33.31 -0.28 21.69
N GLY A 50 33.72 0.95 21.39
CA GLY A 50 35.14 1.30 21.22
C GLY A 50 35.81 0.58 20.03
N GLU A 51 37.08 0.88 19.76
CA GLU A 51 37.79 0.28 18.62
C GLU A 51 38.07 -1.23 18.83
N GLY A 52 38.57 -1.61 20.00
CA GLY A 52 38.84 -3.02 20.33
C GLY A 52 37.57 -3.88 20.29
N GLY A 53 36.49 -3.44 20.95
CA GLY A 53 35.22 -4.16 20.94
C GLY A 53 34.59 -4.24 19.55
N PHE A 54 34.68 -3.17 18.73
CA PHE A 54 34.21 -3.20 17.36
C PHE A 54 35.01 -4.21 16.50
N ASN A 55 36.34 -4.21 16.62
CA ASN A 55 37.22 -5.11 15.86
C ASN A 55 37.13 -6.57 16.33
N GLN A 56 36.72 -6.84 17.58
CA GLN A 56 36.53 -8.19 18.09
C GLN A 56 35.16 -8.79 17.76
N LEU A 57 34.10 -7.98 17.82
CA LEU A 57 32.71 -8.46 17.78
C LEU A 57 31.97 -8.12 16.47
N TYR A 58 32.15 -6.90 15.93
CA TYR A 58 31.31 -6.37 14.86
C TYR A 58 31.98 -6.50 13.48
N GLN A 59 33.20 -5.96 13.34
CA GLN A 59 33.94 -5.97 12.07
C GLN A 59 34.10 -7.40 11.50
N PRO A 60 34.51 -8.44 12.26
CA PRO A 60 34.68 -9.78 11.71
C PRO A 60 33.37 -10.42 11.25
N ALA A 61 32.23 -10.04 11.84
CA ALA A 61 30.92 -10.52 11.44
C ALA A 61 30.44 -9.86 10.14
N ILE A 62 30.64 -8.54 10.04
CA ILE A 62 30.39 -7.75 8.81
C ILE A 62 31.24 -8.30 7.67
N ASP A 63 32.54 -8.46 7.89
CA ASP A 63 33.49 -8.91 6.87
C ASP A 63 33.14 -10.29 6.33
N ARG A 64 32.86 -11.27 7.21
CA ARG A 64 32.43 -12.62 6.80
C ARG A 64 31.11 -12.60 6.05
N PHE A 65 30.14 -11.79 6.46
CA PHE A 65 28.87 -11.66 5.74
C PHE A 65 29.09 -11.07 4.34
N ILE A 66 29.83 -9.97 4.24
CA ILE A 66 30.12 -9.29 2.96
C ILE A 66 30.87 -10.22 2.01
N GLU A 67 31.88 -10.92 2.50
CA GLU A 67 32.68 -11.85 1.70
C GLU A 67 31.91 -13.14 1.34
N SER A 68 30.87 -13.49 2.10
CA SER A 68 29.94 -14.59 1.76
C SER A 68 28.90 -14.16 0.72
N ALA A 69 28.43 -12.92 0.80
CA ALA A 69 27.46 -12.35 -0.14
C ALA A 69 28.09 -11.93 -1.47
N GLN A 70 29.35 -11.50 -1.47
CA GLN A 70 30.05 -10.94 -2.63
C GLN A 70 29.15 -9.91 -3.35
N LEU A 71 28.86 -10.14 -4.63
CA LEU A 71 27.96 -9.32 -5.45
C LEU A 71 26.54 -9.88 -5.60
N ALA A 72 26.09 -10.75 -4.70
CA ALA A 72 24.72 -11.28 -4.71
C ALA A 72 23.67 -10.15 -4.54
N PRO A 73 22.54 -10.21 -5.25
CA PRO A 73 21.41 -9.31 -5.06
C PRO A 73 20.59 -9.70 -3.82
N ALA A 74 19.81 -8.77 -3.28
CA ALA A 74 18.86 -9.07 -2.20
C ALA A 74 17.52 -9.62 -2.71
N SER A 75 17.24 -9.49 -4.01
CA SER A 75 16.00 -9.98 -4.64
C SER A 75 16.20 -10.27 -6.14
N ILE A 76 15.22 -10.91 -6.79
CA ILE A 76 15.29 -11.26 -8.23
C ILE A 76 14.99 -10.04 -9.13
N ALA A 77 14.13 -9.13 -8.69
CA ALA A 77 13.62 -8.01 -9.49
C ALA A 77 13.04 -6.84 -8.67
N ASP A 78 13.12 -6.88 -7.33
CA ASP A 78 12.49 -5.89 -6.46
C ASP A 78 13.57 -4.93 -5.91
N HIS A 79 13.44 -4.47 -4.67
CA HIS A 79 14.47 -3.65 -4.03
C HIS A 79 15.82 -4.39 -3.99
N HIS A 80 16.90 -3.63 -4.17
CA HIS A 80 18.28 -4.14 -4.10
C HIS A 80 18.53 -5.39 -4.99
N ALA A 81 17.90 -5.47 -6.17
CA ALA A 81 18.07 -6.57 -7.14
C ALA A 81 19.37 -6.50 -8.00
N GLY A 82 20.21 -5.49 -7.76
CA GLY A 82 21.48 -5.26 -8.46
C GLY A 82 22.68 -5.96 -7.82
N TYR A 83 23.84 -5.86 -8.47
CA TYR A 83 25.10 -6.41 -7.94
C TYR A 83 25.44 -5.86 -6.55
N GLY A 84 25.71 -6.77 -5.61
CA GLY A 84 26.00 -6.44 -4.21
C GLY A 84 24.81 -5.92 -3.42
N GLY A 85 23.59 -5.99 -3.98
CA GLY A 85 22.39 -5.50 -3.32
C GLY A 85 22.13 -6.13 -1.94
N LEU A 86 22.49 -7.40 -1.73
CA LEU A 86 22.38 -8.06 -0.42
C LEU A 86 23.31 -7.44 0.63
N VAL A 87 24.53 -7.08 0.23
CA VAL A 87 25.50 -6.36 1.09
C VAL A 87 25.01 -4.96 1.42
N VAL A 88 24.57 -4.20 0.39
CA VAL A 88 24.05 -2.84 0.57
C VAL A 88 22.88 -2.87 1.55
N HIS A 89 21.83 -3.66 1.24
CA HIS A 89 20.63 -3.81 2.05
C HIS A 89 20.95 -4.14 3.52
N THR A 90 21.74 -5.18 3.76
CA THR A 90 22.08 -5.62 5.12
C THR A 90 22.79 -4.53 5.92
N LEU A 91 23.69 -3.76 5.30
CA LEU A 91 24.33 -2.62 5.95
C LEU A 91 23.36 -1.45 6.21
N GLU A 92 22.35 -1.23 5.36
CA GLU A 92 21.26 -0.29 5.65
C GLU A 92 20.45 -0.73 6.87
N VAL A 93 20.04 -2.00 6.91
CA VAL A 93 19.25 -2.57 8.02
C VAL A 93 20.03 -2.50 9.33
N ILE A 94 21.33 -2.81 9.34
CA ILE A 94 22.18 -2.66 10.54
C ILE A 94 22.24 -1.20 11.00
N GLU A 95 22.43 -0.23 10.09
CA GLU A 95 22.50 1.19 10.46
C GLU A 95 21.15 1.69 11.03
N HIS A 96 20.03 1.34 10.40
CA HIS A 96 18.70 1.71 10.85
C HIS A 96 18.34 1.03 12.19
N ALA A 97 18.65 -0.25 12.35
CA ALA A 97 18.37 -1.01 13.57
C ALA A 97 19.17 -0.47 14.76
N LEU A 98 20.46 -0.18 14.59
CA LEU A 98 21.28 0.41 15.66
C LEU A 98 20.87 1.84 16.00
N ARG A 99 20.34 2.61 15.04
CA ARG A 99 19.76 3.94 15.30
C ARG A 99 18.50 3.83 16.16
N ALA A 100 17.54 2.98 15.75
CA ALA A 100 16.31 2.73 16.50
C ALA A 100 16.58 2.13 17.90
N ARG A 101 17.57 1.23 18.04
CA ARG A 101 18.02 0.72 19.34
C ARG A 101 18.51 1.84 20.25
N LYS A 102 19.19 2.86 19.72
CA LYS A 102 19.73 3.97 20.54
C LYS A 102 18.64 4.85 21.14
N GLU A 103 17.45 4.85 20.53
CA GLU A 103 16.28 5.56 21.00
C GLU A 103 15.50 4.79 22.09
N GLN A 104 15.97 3.59 22.48
CA GLN A 104 15.32 2.72 23.47
C GLN A 104 16.23 2.40 24.67
N LEU A 105 15.59 2.29 25.84
CA LEU A 105 16.17 1.72 27.05
C LEU A 105 15.90 0.20 27.06
N LEU A 106 16.96 -0.59 26.96
CA LEU A 106 16.90 -2.06 26.92
C LEU A 106 17.78 -2.65 28.04
N PRO A 107 17.33 -3.69 28.78
CA PRO A 107 16.07 -4.42 28.61
C PRO A 107 14.83 -3.58 28.92
N GLN A 108 13.71 -3.89 28.27
CA GLN A 108 12.42 -3.25 28.58
C GLN A 108 11.96 -3.63 29.99
N ASN A 109 11.40 -2.67 30.73
CA ASN A 109 10.88 -2.83 32.10
C ASN A 109 11.92 -3.26 33.16
N ALA A 110 13.21 -3.19 32.84
CA ALA A 110 14.30 -3.40 33.79
C ALA A 110 14.60 -2.13 34.60
N ASP A 111 15.30 -2.30 35.73
CA ASP A 111 15.84 -1.17 36.49
C ASP A 111 17.04 -0.52 35.78
N SER A 112 17.39 0.71 36.21
CA SER A 112 18.45 1.48 35.55
C SER A 112 19.86 0.90 35.73
N GLN A 113 20.11 0.00 36.68
CA GLN A 113 21.39 -0.68 36.81
C GLN A 113 21.49 -1.79 35.77
N LEU A 114 20.49 -2.67 35.69
CA LEU A 114 20.45 -3.75 34.69
C LEU A 114 20.45 -3.20 33.25
N ILE A 115 19.77 -2.08 32.99
CA ILE A 115 19.81 -1.39 31.67
C ILE A 115 21.23 -0.93 31.29
N ARG A 116 22.04 -0.48 32.25
CA ARG A 116 23.45 -0.11 32.00
C ARG A 116 24.32 -1.34 31.79
N ASP A 117 24.17 -2.34 32.65
CA ASP A 117 25.01 -3.53 32.64
C ASP A 117 24.78 -4.38 31.37
N GLU A 118 23.55 -4.42 30.86
CA GLU A 118 23.22 -5.11 29.61
C GLU A 118 23.23 -4.22 28.35
N GLU A 119 23.55 -2.92 28.45
CA GLU A 119 23.41 -1.95 27.36
C GLU A 119 24.07 -2.44 26.06
N HIS A 120 25.29 -2.98 26.18
CA HIS A 120 26.09 -3.43 25.05
C HIS A 120 25.64 -4.82 24.52
N ILE A 121 25.13 -5.74 25.34
CA ILE A 121 24.65 -7.05 24.84
C ILE A 121 23.37 -6.88 24.03
N TRP A 122 22.44 -6.02 24.46
CA TRP A 122 21.26 -5.66 23.65
C TRP A 122 21.64 -4.97 22.34
N THR A 123 22.66 -4.11 22.36
CA THR A 123 23.22 -3.49 21.13
C THR A 123 23.77 -4.53 20.16
N TYR A 124 24.58 -5.46 20.66
CA TYR A 124 25.18 -6.51 19.86
C TYR A 124 24.15 -7.53 19.35
N ALA A 125 23.09 -7.81 20.11
CA ALA A 125 22.01 -8.68 19.70
C ALA A 125 21.14 -8.08 18.59
N VAL A 126 20.83 -6.78 18.66
CA VAL A 126 20.17 -6.06 17.55
C VAL A 126 21.05 -6.06 16.30
N PHE A 127 22.37 -5.84 16.45
CA PHE A 127 23.33 -5.97 15.35
C PHE A 127 23.33 -7.38 14.74
N ALA A 128 23.40 -8.43 15.56
CA ALA A 128 23.39 -9.82 15.11
C ALA A 128 22.08 -10.17 14.39
N GLY A 129 20.94 -9.74 14.93
CA GLY A 129 19.62 -9.90 14.31
C GLY A 129 19.52 -9.19 12.96
N ALA A 130 20.06 -7.98 12.84
CA ALA A 130 20.11 -7.21 11.60
C ALA A 130 21.10 -7.78 10.57
N LEU A 131 22.26 -8.28 10.98
CA LEU A 131 23.22 -8.91 10.08
C LEU A 131 22.67 -10.22 9.49
N LEU A 132 21.95 -11.00 10.29
CA LEU A 132 21.51 -12.34 9.91
C LEU A 132 20.07 -12.43 9.39
N HIS A 133 19.26 -11.36 9.43
CA HIS A 133 17.84 -11.39 9.06
C HIS A 133 17.56 -11.92 7.63
N ASP A 134 18.51 -11.71 6.73
CA ASP A 134 18.43 -12.08 5.32
C ASP A 134 19.56 -13.03 4.89
N ALA A 135 20.39 -13.48 5.83
CA ALA A 135 21.55 -14.33 5.52
C ALA A 135 21.14 -15.65 4.83
N GLY A 136 19.93 -16.17 5.11
CA GLY A 136 19.37 -17.32 4.42
C GLY A 136 19.26 -17.15 2.89
N LYS A 137 19.26 -15.92 2.35
CA LYS A 137 19.31 -15.65 0.89
C LYS A 137 20.58 -16.20 0.23
N LEU A 138 21.68 -16.31 0.98
CA LEU A 138 22.94 -16.94 0.55
C LEU A 138 22.82 -18.45 0.22
N LEU A 139 21.69 -19.06 0.58
CA LEU A 139 21.36 -20.46 0.31
C LEU A 139 20.05 -20.63 -0.49
N THR A 140 19.16 -19.64 -0.44
CA THR A 140 17.77 -19.76 -0.94
C THR A 140 17.45 -18.90 -2.16
N LEU A 141 18.21 -17.82 -2.39
CA LEU A 141 18.05 -16.89 -3.51
C LEU A 141 19.13 -17.11 -4.57
N THR A 142 20.38 -17.27 -4.13
CA THR A 142 21.54 -17.51 -5.01
C THR A 142 22.48 -18.56 -4.46
N ARG A 143 23.21 -19.24 -5.34
CA ARG A 143 24.41 -20.03 -5.05
C ARG A 143 25.58 -19.52 -5.89
N LEU A 144 26.81 -19.65 -5.37
CA LEU A 144 28.01 -19.22 -6.08
C LEU A 144 28.67 -20.42 -6.75
N SER A 145 28.81 -20.37 -8.07
CA SER A 145 29.43 -21.43 -8.88
C SER A 145 30.91 -21.11 -9.09
N LEU A 146 31.80 -22.07 -8.80
CA LEU A 146 33.24 -21.92 -8.94
C LEU A 146 33.74 -22.43 -10.30
N PRO A 147 34.96 -22.04 -10.74
CA PRO A 147 35.47 -22.38 -12.08
C PRO A 147 35.75 -23.88 -12.30
N ASP A 148 35.80 -24.67 -11.23
CA ASP A 148 35.92 -26.13 -11.24
C ASP A 148 34.56 -26.85 -11.37
N GLY A 149 33.45 -26.09 -11.44
CA GLY A 149 32.08 -26.59 -11.50
C GLY A 149 31.48 -26.93 -10.13
N THR A 150 32.19 -26.71 -9.02
CA THR A 150 31.63 -26.88 -7.68
C THR A 150 30.77 -25.67 -7.27
N HIS A 151 29.86 -25.89 -6.33
CA HIS A 151 29.07 -24.81 -5.74
C HIS A 151 29.60 -24.48 -4.34
N TRP A 152 29.95 -23.22 -4.11
CA TRP A 152 30.30 -22.72 -2.80
C TRP A 152 29.04 -22.43 -1.97
N THR A 153 29.15 -22.62 -0.66
CA THR A 153 28.11 -22.26 0.32
C THR A 153 28.75 -21.57 1.51
N PRO A 154 28.05 -20.67 2.23
CA PRO A 154 28.57 -20.03 3.44
C PRO A 154 28.95 -20.98 4.59
N GLN A 155 28.61 -22.28 4.52
CA GLN A 155 29.05 -23.29 5.49
C GLN A 155 30.48 -23.82 5.20
N ALA A 156 31.05 -23.51 4.04
CA ALA A 156 32.41 -23.89 3.65
C ALA A 156 33.46 -22.86 4.11
N PRO A 157 34.78 -23.15 4.03
CA PRO A 157 35.83 -22.15 4.18
C PRO A 157 35.63 -20.95 3.25
N ARG A 158 36.25 -19.81 3.58
CA ARG A 158 36.06 -18.54 2.85
C ARG A 158 36.48 -18.71 1.38
N LEU A 159 35.79 -18.03 0.46
CA LEU A 159 36.14 -18.05 -0.97
C LEU A 159 37.63 -17.72 -1.24
N ALA A 160 38.17 -16.78 -0.47
CA ALA A 160 39.58 -16.40 -0.52
C ALA A 160 40.53 -17.54 -0.10
N ASP A 161 40.15 -18.35 0.89
CA ASP A 161 40.94 -19.48 1.40
C ASP A 161 40.97 -20.66 0.41
N LEU A 162 39.94 -20.76 -0.45
CA LEU A 162 39.81 -21.80 -1.48
C LEU A 162 40.60 -21.50 -2.76
N GLY A 163 41.29 -20.35 -2.84
CA GLY A 163 42.03 -19.94 -4.03
C GLY A 163 41.17 -19.60 -5.26
N ALA A 164 39.85 -19.49 -5.08
CA ALA A 164 38.93 -19.11 -6.14
C ALA A 164 39.19 -17.66 -6.57
N THR A 165 39.45 -17.45 -7.86
CA THR A 165 39.70 -16.09 -8.41
C THR A 165 38.45 -15.45 -8.99
N HIS A 166 37.49 -16.26 -9.45
CA HIS A 166 36.24 -15.83 -10.05
C HIS A 166 35.12 -16.79 -9.67
N TYR A 167 33.87 -16.35 -9.80
CA TYR A 167 32.66 -17.15 -9.58
C TYR A 167 31.51 -16.67 -10.49
N ALA A 168 30.48 -17.50 -10.64
CA ALA A 168 29.21 -17.14 -11.27
C ALA A 168 28.09 -17.05 -10.21
N ILE A 169 27.13 -16.14 -10.39
CA ILE A 169 25.90 -16.10 -9.58
C ILE A 169 24.83 -16.94 -10.26
N GLU A 170 24.38 -18.00 -9.63
CA GLU A 170 23.25 -18.79 -10.08
C GLU A 170 22.05 -18.60 -9.15
N PHE A 171 20.87 -18.34 -9.71
CA PHE A 171 19.65 -18.19 -8.91
C PHE A 171 19.08 -19.53 -8.49
N VAL A 172 18.68 -19.63 -7.22
CA VAL A 172 18.08 -20.82 -6.61
C VAL A 172 16.59 -20.56 -6.38
N ARG A 173 15.75 -21.59 -6.55
CA ARG A 173 14.32 -21.52 -6.21
C ARG A 173 14.03 -22.36 -4.98
N ALA A 174 14.05 -21.72 -3.82
CA ALA A 174 13.70 -22.35 -2.54
C ALA A 174 12.26 -22.00 -2.10
N PRO A 175 11.61 -22.82 -1.25
CA PRO A 175 10.35 -22.43 -0.60
C PRO A 175 10.56 -21.19 0.29
N TYR A 176 9.69 -20.18 0.18
CA TYR A 176 9.82 -18.91 0.91
C TYR A 176 10.07 -19.07 2.42
N ALA A 177 9.32 -19.97 3.08
CA ALA A 177 9.44 -20.24 4.51
C ALA A 177 10.78 -20.90 4.94
N LEU A 178 11.60 -21.36 3.99
CA LEU A 178 12.92 -21.93 4.27
C LEU A 178 13.97 -20.84 4.55
N GLN A 179 13.84 -19.64 3.96
CA GLN A 179 14.81 -18.56 4.13
C GLN A 179 15.02 -18.22 5.62
N HIS A 180 13.94 -17.88 6.33
CA HIS A 180 14.00 -17.54 7.76
C HIS A 180 14.63 -18.69 8.57
N ARG A 181 14.15 -19.93 8.38
CA ARG A 181 14.71 -21.10 9.08
C ARG A 181 16.21 -21.31 8.85
N LEU A 182 16.75 -20.90 7.70
CA LEU A 182 18.18 -21.00 7.40
C LEU A 182 19.01 -19.84 7.96
N ASN A 183 18.44 -18.68 8.27
CA ASN A 183 19.15 -17.58 8.94
C ASN A 183 19.87 -18.05 10.21
N ALA A 184 19.18 -18.83 11.05
CA ALA A 184 19.73 -19.38 12.29
C ALA A 184 20.90 -20.37 12.04
N THR A 185 20.95 -21.05 10.89
CA THR A 185 22.06 -21.96 10.54
C THR A 185 23.36 -21.23 10.17
N LEU A 186 23.27 -19.92 9.93
CA LEU A 186 24.38 -19.04 9.58
C LEU A 186 24.88 -18.22 10.79
N PHE A 187 24.47 -18.59 12.00
CA PHE A 187 24.92 -17.96 13.24
C PHE A 187 26.46 -17.97 13.38
N HIS A 188 27.14 -18.95 12.77
CA HIS A 188 28.60 -19.08 12.73
C HIS A 188 29.33 -17.90 12.05
N LEU A 189 28.64 -17.06 11.27
CA LEU A 189 29.20 -15.83 10.71
C LEU A 189 29.62 -14.83 11.82
N LEU A 190 28.92 -14.87 12.97
CA LEU A 190 29.31 -14.14 14.17
C LEU A 190 30.61 -14.73 14.77
N PRO A 191 31.57 -13.88 15.21
CA PRO A 191 32.78 -14.35 15.89
C PRO A 191 32.43 -15.18 17.14
N ALA A 192 33.28 -16.16 17.45
CA ALA A 192 33.08 -17.06 18.60
C ALA A 192 32.78 -16.28 19.89
N THR A 193 33.63 -15.30 20.24
CA THR A 193 33.41 -14.43 21.41
C THR A 193 32.02 -13.77 21.44
N GLY A 194 31.49 -13.36 20.28
CA GLY A 194 30.15 -12.78 20.20
C GLY A 194 29.04 -13.81 20.36
N ARG A 195 29.21 -15.03 19.83
CA ARG A 195 28.27 -16.15 20.05
C ARG A 195 28.27 -16.58 21.52
N ASP A 196 29.45 -16.69 22.11
CA ASP A 196 29.64 -17.09 23.51
C ASP A 196 29.09 -16.04 24.47
N TRP A 197 29.14 -14.75 24.10
CA TRP A 197 28.56 -13.66 24.87
C TRP A 197 27.03 -13.57 24.76
N LEU A 198 26.47 -13.77 23.55
CA LEU A 198 25.02 -13.94 23.37
C LEU A 198 24.49 -15.12 24.20
N ALA A 199 25.19 -16.25 24.19
CA ALA A 199 24.83 -17.45 24.96
C ALA A 199 24.83 -17.27 26.48
N GLN A 200 25.30 -16.15 27.03
CA GLN A 200 25.23 -15.85 28.47
C GLN A 200 23.91 -15.16 28.88
N ASN A 201 23.14 -14.60 27.94
CA ASN A 201 21.86 -13.94 28.22
C ASN A 201 20.71 -14.67 27.50
N MET A 202 19.96 -15.47 28.26
CA MET A 202 18.85 -16.28 27.70
C MET A 202 17.70 -15.44 27.17
N THR A 203 17.38 -14.30 27.79
CA THR A 203 16.31 -13.39 27.33
C THR A 203 16.63 -12.82 25.95
N VAL A 204 17.88 -12.40 25.75
CA VAL A 204 18.41 -11.97 24.45
C VAL A 204 18.40 -13.12 23.45
N MET A 205 18.84 -14.31 23.84
CA MET A 205 18.88 -15.49 22.95
C MET A 205 17.50 -15.95 22.49
N THR A 206 16.48 -15.95 23.37
CA THR A 206 15.10 -16.28 23.00
C THR A 206 14.60 -15.33 21.90
N GLN A 207 14.70 -14.02 22.12
CA GLN A 207 14.24 -13.02 21.14
C GLN A 207 15.02 -13.07 19.83
N LEU A 208 16.35 -13.19 19.89
CA LEU A 208 17.21 -13.28 18.71
C LEU A 208 16.95 -14.55 17.90
N THR A 209 16.81 -15.71 18.56
CA THR A 209 16.53 -16.97 17.84
C THR A 209 15.13 -16.98 17.25
N ALA A 210 14.11 -16.51 17.98
CA ALA A 210 12.76 -16.34 17.47
C ALA A 210 12.70 -15.39 16.26
N TRP A 211 13.40 -14.25 16.30
CA TRP A 211 13.57 -13.36 15.15
C TRP A 211 14.14 -14.11 13.93
N LEU A 212 15.27 -14.80 14.12
CA LEU A 212 15.95 -15.47 13.01
C LEU A 212 15.10 -16.60 12.41
N PHE A 213 14.44 -17.42 13.23
CA PHE A 213 13.53 -18.48 12.77
C PHE A 213 12.23 -17.95 12.12
N GLY A 214 11.89 -16.67 12.31
CA GLY A 214 10.67 -16.06 11.81
C GLY A 214 9.44 -16.37 12.67
N ASP A 215 9.61 -16.43 14.00
CA ASP A 215 8.51 -16.52 14.96
C ASP A 215 8.12 -15.12 15.47
N PRO A 216 6.98 -14.56 14.99
CA PRO A 216 6.56 -13.21 15.33
C PRO A 216 5.95 -13.06 16.73
N TYR A 217 5.74 -14.16 17.45
CA TYR A 217 5.19 -14.11 18.82
C TYR A 217 6.29 -13.95 19.86
N GLU A 218 7.48 -14.52 19.60
CA GLU A 218 8.59 -14.60 20.56
C GLU A 218 9.77 -13.68 20.20
N TRP A 219 9.80 -13.05 19.02
CA TRP A 219 10.94 -12.23 18.56
C TRP A 219 11.22 -10.95 19.38
N GLY A 220 10.28 -10.58 20.25
CA GLY A 220 10.34 -9.41 21.14
C GLY A 220 10.80 -8.11 20.46
N VAL A 221 11.51 -7.29 21.24
CA VAL A 221 11.96 -5.96 20.81
C VAL A 221 13.10 -6.03 19.79
N ILE A 222 13.91 -7.09 19.81
CA ILE A 222 14.94 -7.33 18.79
C ILE A 222 14.27 -7.46 17.41
N GLY A 223 13.25 -8.31 17.30
CA GLY A 223 12.52 -8.51 16.05
C GLY A 223 11.77 -7.27 15.59
N ASP A 224 11.14 -6.52 16.51
CA ASP A 224 10.45 -5.28 16.17
C ASP A 224 11.39 -4.17 15.65
N ILE A 225 12.57 -4.01 16.27
CA ILE A 225 13.59 -3.05 15.80
C ILE A 225 14.10 -3.45 14.40
N VAL A 226 14.47 -4.71 14.19
CA VAL A 226 15.05 -5.14 12.91
C VAL A 226 14.00 -5.14 11.80
N ARG A 227 12.76 -5.53 12.07
CA ARG A 227 11.62 -5.41 11.13
C ARG A 227 11.34 -3.97 10.71
N GLY A 228 11.44 -3.01 11.64
CA GLY A 228 11.31 -1.59 11.32
C GLY A 228 12.45 -1.09 10.43
N ALA A 229 13.67 -1.56 10.70
CA ALA A 229 14.87 -1.22 9.94
C ALA A 229 14.89 -1.80 8.51
N ASP A 230 14.43 -3.05 8.33
CA ASP A 230 14.19 -3.69 7.03
C ASP A 230 13.22 -2.84 6.18
N GLY A 231 12.02 -2.58 6.71
CA GLY A 231 11.02 -1.76 6.02
C GLY A 231 11.53 -0.37 5.64
N ALA A 232 12.40 0.25 6.44
CA ALA A 232 13.03 1.52 6.13
C ALA A 232 14.02 1.44 4.96
N SER A 233 14.86 0.40 4.89
CA SER A 233 15.77 0.15 3.75
C SER A 233 14.98 -0.08 2.46
N VAL A 234 13.93 -0.93 2.51
CA VAL A 234 13.06 -1.19 1.36
C VAL A 234 12.38 0.08 0.86
N ALA A 235 11.85 0.91 1.76
CA ALA A 235 11.22 2.18 1.41
C ALA A 235 12.21 3.18 0.79
N ALA A 236 13.42 3.29 1.33
CA ALA A 236 14.47 4.17 0.80
C ALA A 236 14.93 3.73 -0.60
N ASN A 237 15.16 2.42 -0.81
CA ASN A 237 15.56 1.88 -2.11
C ASN A 237 14.48 2.09 -3.19
N ARG A 238 13.21 1.90 -2.83
CA ARG A 238 12.07 2.19 -3.73
C ARG A 238 11.98 3.67 -4.09
N ALA A 239 12.13 4.57 -3.12
CA ALA A 239 12.13 6.01 -3.37
C ALA A 239 13.29 6.45 -4.29
N ALA A 240 14.43 5.75 -4.25
CA ALA A 240 15.57 5.96 -5.15
C ALA A 240 15.42 5.27 -6.53
N GLY A 241 14.31 4.56 -6.80
CA GLY A 241 14.09 3.84 -8.06
C GLY A 241 14.89 2.55 -8.22
N GLY A 242 15.31 1.91 -7.10
CA GLY A 242 16.20 0.76 -7.08
C GLY A 242 15.69 -0.51 -7.77
N GLU A 243 14.38 -0.64 -7.96
CA GLU A 243 13.71 -1.73 -8.71
C GLU A 243 14.16 -1.78 -10.20
N ARG A 244 14.83 -0.74 -10.70
CA ARG A 244 15.39 -0.67 -12.07
C ARG A 244 16.76 -1.35 -12.22
N GLN A 245 17.39 -1.80 -11.12
CA GLN A 245 18.71 -2.43 -11.14
C GLN A 245 18.56 -3.93 -10.90
N ARG A 246 18.74 -4.74 -11.95
CA ARG A 246 18.55 -6.19 -11.93
C ARG A 246 19.71 -6.89 -12.63
N LEU A 247 20.20 -8.00 -12.09
CA LEU A 247 21.27 -8.78 -12.74
C LEU A 247 20.83 -9.28 -14.13
N PRO A 248 21.70 -9.23 -15.16
CA PRO A 248 21.37 -9.66 -16.53
C PRO A 248 20.89 -11.12 -16.63
N ASN A 249 21.40 -12.01 -15.78
CA ASN A 249 21.07 -13.43 -15.75
C ASN A 249 19.93 -13.80 -14.77
N ALA A 250 19.25 -12.82 -14.18
CA ALA A 250 18.16 -13.08 -13.26
C ALA A 250 16.96 -13.76 -13.97
N PRO A 251 16.34 -14.80 -13.38
CA PRO A 251 15.16 -15.45 -13.96
C PRO A 251 13.94 -14.52 -13.89
N ALA A 252 13.07 -14.56 -14.89
CA ALA A 252 11.83 -13.77 -14.86
C ALA A 252 10.96 -14.21 -13.67
N VAL A 253 10.44 -13.25 -12.89
CA VAL A 253 9.58 -13.57 -11.74
C VAL A 253 8.24 -14.13 -12.25
N PRO A 254 7.88 -15.38 -11.89
CA PRO A 254 6.65 -16.02 -12.36
C PRO A 254 5.41 -15.16 -12.07
N MET A 255 4.45 -15.17 -13.00
CA MET A 255 3.23 -14.37 -12.89
C MET A 255 2.49 -14.62 -11.56
N VAL A 256 2.41 -15.88 -11.10
CA VAL A 256 1.79 -16.22 -9.80
C VAL A 256 2.49 -15.57 -8.60
N GLU A 257 3.81 -15.42 -8.64
CA GLU A 257 4.58 -14.86 -7.52
C GLU A 257 4.36 -13.35 -7.46
N ARG A 258 4.38 -12.67 -8.63
CA ARG A 258 4.00 -11.27 -8.76
C ARG A 258 2.55 -11.02 -8.33
N MET A 259 1.59 -11.82 -8.80
CA MET A 259 0.18 -11.72 -8.41
C MET A 259 -0.04 -11.93 -6.91
N THR A 260 0.64 -12.90 -6.30
CA THR A 260 0.50 -13.19 -4.87
C THR A 260 1.15 -12.09 -4.01
N ARG A 261 2.28 -11.54 -4.46
CA ARG A 261 2.91 -10.35 -3.85
C ARG A 261 1.97 -9.16 -3.90
N ALA A 262 1.46 -8.81 -5.08
CA ALA A 262 0.50 -7.72 -5.27
C ALA A 262 -0.75 -7.89 -4.40
N LEU A 263 -1.31 -9.12 -4.33
CA LEU A 263 -2.46 -9.42 -3.45
C LEU A 263 -2.14 -9.18 -1.97
N ARG A 264 -1.01 -9.66 -1.46
CA ARG A 264 -0.58 -9.43 -0.06
C ARG A 264 -0.32 -7.96 0.22
N GLN A 265 0.21 -7.23 -0.75
CA GLN A 265 0.48 -5.80 -0.61
C GLN A 265 -0.83 -4.99 -0.58
N LEU A 266 -1.82 -5.33 -1.41
CA LEU A 266 -3.18 -4.77 -1.35
C LEU A 266 -3.91 -5.07 -0.02
N ILE A 267 -3.60 -6.19 0.65
CA ILE A 267 -4.06 -6.47 2.02
C ILE A 267 -3.33 -5.58 3.02
N HIS A 268 -2.00 -5.50 2.94
CA HIS A 268 -1.16 -4.73 3.85
C HIS A 268 -1.45 -3.22 3.80
N ASP A 269 -1.72 -2.69 2.61
CA ASP A 269 -2.02 -1.28 2.33
C ASP A 269 -3.49 -0.91 2.63
N ASP A 270 -4.25 -1.80 3.29
CA ASP A 270 -5.67 -1.61 3.63
C ASP A 270 -6.59 -1.38 2.41
N ALA A 271 -6.11 -1.69 1.20
CA ALA A 271 -6.80 -1.47 -0.07
C ALA A 271 -7.88 -2.55 -0.39
N LEU A 272 -7.92 -3.63 0.39
CA LEU A 272 -8.98 -4.63 0.45
C LEU A 272 -9.68 -4.56 1.81
N LYS A 273 -11.00 -4.39 1.80
CA LYS A 273 -11.83 -4.46 3.01
C LYS A 273 -12.44 -5.85 3.16
N PHE A 274 -12.65 -6.29 4.39
CA PHE A 274 -13.10 -7.63 4.76
C PHE A 274 -14.37 -7.61 5.61
N ASN A 275 -15.11 -8.73 5.61
CA ASN A 275 -16.19 -9.06 6.56
C ASN A 275 -17.39 -8.09 6.62
N ARG A 276 -17.72 -7.40 5.53
CA ARG A 276 -18.89 -6.49 5.45
C ARG A 276 -19.55 -6.52 4.07
N SER A 277 -20.78 -6.01 3.95
CA SER A 277 -21.44 -5.87 2.65
C SER A 277 -20.59 -5.01 1.70
N GLY A 278 -20.36 -5.49 0.47
CA GLY A 278 -19.47 -4.85 -0.51
C GLY A 278 -17.96 -5.02 -0.22
N ALA A 279 -17.56 -5.90 0.71
CA ALA A 279 -16.16 -6.23 0.94
C ALA A 279 -15.50 -6.98 -0.24
N ALA A 280 -14.16 -6.99 -0.26
CA ALA A 280 -13.38 -7.79 -1.20
C ALA A 280 -13.29 -9.27 -0.79
N GLY A 281 -13.63 -9.60 0.46
CA GLY A 281 -13.61 -10.96 0.96
C GLY A 281 -14.09 -11.14 2.41
N TRP A 282 -14.20 -12.39 2.83
CA TRP A 282 -14.65 -12.80 4.16
C TRP A 282 -13.74 -13.90 4.73
N VAL A 283 -13.47 -13.84 6.04
CA VAL A 283 -12.56 -14.76 6.75
C VAL A 283 -13.37 -15.69 7.65
N GLU A 284 -13.27 -17.00 7.44
CA GLU A 284 -14.02 -18.03 8.18
C GLU A 284 -13.11 -19.23 8.50
N GLY A 285 -12.97 -19.55 9.79
CA GLY A 285 -12.17 -20.69 10.24
C GLY A 285 -10.72 -20.67 9.74
N ALA A 286 -10.32 -21.68 8.98
CA ALA A 286 -8.98 -21.75 8.38
C ALA A 286 -8.86 -21.02 7.03
N TYR A 287 -9.96 -20.51 6.47
CA TYR A 287 -10.04 -20.06 5.07
C TYR A 287 -10.44 -18.58 4.92
N THR A 288 -10.02 -18.00 3.81
CA THR A 288 -10.41 -16.66 3.38
C THR A 288 -11.00 -16.79 1.99
N TYR A 289 -12.22 -16.28 1.81
CA TYR A 289 -12.92 -16.27 0.54
C TYR A 289 -12.82 -14.86 -0.05
N LEU A 290 -12.28 -14.73 -1.26
CA LEU A 290 -12.07 -13.44 -1.93
C LEU A 290 -12.92 -13.35 -3.20
N VAL A 291 -13.58 -12.22 -3.45
CA VAL A 291 -14.47 -12.04 -4.61
C VAL A 291 -13.66 -11.93 -5.90
N CYS A 292 -13.88 -12.86 -6.83
CA CYS A 292 -13.08 -13.07 -8.04
C CYS A 292 -12.81 -11.77 -8.82
N GLY A 293 -13.87 -11.05 -9.22
CA GLY A 293 -13.72 -9.82 -10.02
C GLY A 293 -13.01 -8.68 -9.27
N VAL A 294 -13.19 -8.57 -7.96
CA VAL A 294 -12.56 -7.51 -7.15
C VAL A 294 -11.06 -7.72 -7.04
N ILE A 295 -10.62 -8.95 -6.76
CA ILE A 295 -9.19 -9.26 -6.63
C ILE A 295 -8.48 -9.28 -7.98
N ALA A 296 -9.11 -9.80 -9.03
CA ALA A 296 -8.51 -9.86 -10.36
C ALA A 296 -8.21 -8.46 -10.88
N ASN A 297 -9.21 -7.57 -10.83
CA ASN A 297 -9.06 -6.19 -11.30
C ASN A 297 -7.98 -5.44 -10.50
N LYS A 298 -8.00 -5.51 -9.16
CA LYS A 298 -7.02 -4.82 -8.31
C LYS A 298 -5.60 -5.37 -8.44
N VAL A 299 -5.43 -6.69 -8.57
CA VAL A 299 -4.11 -7.30 -8.79
C VAL A 299 -3.59 -6.97 -10.18
N ALA A 300 -4.42 -7.05 -11.22
CA ALA A 300 -4.01 -6.68 -12.58
C ALA A 300 -3.70 -5.19 -12.72
N GLU A 301 -4.45 -4.32 -12.03
CA GLU A 301 -4.17 -2.88 -11.90
C GLU A 301 -2.82 -2.64 -11.24
N ARG A 302 -2.59 -3.19 -10.04
CA ARG A 302 -1.30 -3.07 -9.32
C ARG A 302 -0.12 -3.58 -10.15
N LEU A 303 -0.26 -4.71 -10.84
CA LEU A 303 0.81 -5.26 -11.68
C LEU A 303 1.13 -4.34 -12.87
N ARG A 304 0.14 -3.66 -13.45
CA ARG A 304 0.33 -2.66 -14.51
C ARG A 304 0.98 -1.37 -13.97
N GLU A 305 0.64 -0.94 -12.75
CA GLU A 305 1.34 0.16 -12.06
C GLU A 305 2.82 -0.19 -11.77
N GLU A 306 3.10 -1.45 -11.41
CA GLU A 306 4.46 -2.03 -11.28
C GLU A 306 5.18 -2.20 -12.64
N GLY A 307 4.57 -1.80 -13.76
CA GLY A 307 5.17 -1.86 -15.10
C GLY A 307 5.15 -3.25 -15.76
N SER A 308 4.38 -4.22 -15.25
CA SER A 308 4.23 -5.52 -15.88
C SER A 308 3.41 -5.41 -17.18
N THR A 309 4.02 -5.76 -18.31
CA THR A 309 3.40 -5.71 -19.65
C THR A 309 2.73 -7.02 -20.08
N ASP A 310 2.97 -8.11 -19.35
CA ASP A 310 2.53 -9.47 -19.67
C ASP A 310 1.31 -9.94 -18.85
N VAL A 311 0.61 -9.02 -18.19
CA VAL A 311 -0.56 -9.31 -17.34
C VAL A 311 -1.73 -9.79 -18.21
N PRO A 312 -2.30 -10.99 -17.95
CA PRO A 312 -3.48 -11.47 -18.67
C PRO A 312 -4.66 -10.49 -18.61
N THR A 313 -5.31 -10.27 -19.76
CA THR A 313 -6.54 -9.45 -19.85
C THR A 313 -7.78 -10.20 -19.41
N ASP A 314 -7.76 -11.54 -19.47
CA ASP A 314 -8.83 -12.39 -18.95
C ASP A 314 -8.58 -12.72 -17.47
N ASN A 315 -9.53 -12.32 -16.63
CA ASN A 315 -9.51 -12.59 -15.20
C ASN A 315 -9.55 -14.09 -14.88
N THR A 316 -10.17 -14.92 -15.74
CA THR A 316 -10.23 -16.39 -15.57
C THR A 316 -8.82 -16.97 -15.52
N ARG A 317 -7.95 -16.51 -16.43
CA ARG A 317 -6.55 -16.97 -16.49
C ARG A 317 -5.76 -16.66 -15.22
N LEU A 318 -6.09 -15.57 -14.50
CA LEU A 318 -5.49 -15.26 -13.20
C LEU A 318 -5.91 -16.29 -12.13
N PHE A 319 -7.16 -16.75 -12.17
CA PHE A 319 -7.67 -17.76 -11.24
C PHE A 319 -7.01 -19.12 -11.47
N ASP A 320 -6.88 -19.52 -12.74
CA ASP A 320 -6.17 -20.75 -13.13
C ASP A 320 -4.71 -20.72 -12.65
N ILE A 321 -4.01 -19.59 -12.86
CA ILE A 321 -2.61 -19.42 -12.41
C ILE A 321 -2.47 -19.60 -10.88
N TRP A 322 -3.39 -19.06 -10.07
CA TRP A 322 -3.36 -19.33 -8.63
C TRP A 322 -3.74 -20.78 -8.28
N GLN A 323 -4.55 -21.46 -9.09
CA GLN A 323 -4.98 -22.84 -8.88
C GLN A 323 -3.87 -23.84 -9.23
N ASP A 324 -3.27 -23.72 -10.42
CA ASP A 324 -2.18 -24.56 -10.93
C ASP A 324 -0.98 -24.58 -9.96
N HIS A 325 -0.74 -23.45 -9.30
CA HIS A 325 0.31 -23.28 -8.29
C HIS A 325 -0.16 -23.51 -6.84
N GLY A 326 -1.39 -23.99 -6.63
CA GLY A 326 -1.90 -24.43 -5.32
C GLY A 326 -2.06 -23.32 -4.27
N TYR A 327 -2.24 -22.06 -4.68
CA TYR A 327 -2.54 -20.94 -3.78
C TYR A 327 -4.02 -20.89 -3.39
N VAL A 328 -4.91 -21.27 -4.30
CA VAL A 328 -6.35 -21.44 -4.03
C VAL A 328 -6.69 -22.92 -3.83
N VAL A 329 -7.68 -23.15 -2.98
CA VAL A 329 -8.29 -24.46 -2.73
C VAL A 329 -9.33 -24.70 -3.82
N ALA A 330 -9.14 -25.71 -4.66
CA ALA A 330 -10.08 -26.08 -5.70
C ALA A 330 -11.41 -26.61 -5.12
N THR A 331 -12.50 -26.46 -5.87
CA THR A 331 -13.76 -27.15 -5.60
C THR A 331 -13.59 -28.67 -5.72
N PRO A 332 -14.51 -29.49 -5.17
CA PRO A 332 -14.53 -30.95 -5.39
C PRO A 332 -14.59 -31.37 -6.86
N GLN A 333 -15.05 -30.48 -7.76
CA GLN A 333 -15.06 -30.65 -9.21
C GLN A 333 -13.77 -30.19 -9.90
N GLY A 334 -12.74 -29.80 -9.13
CA GLY A 334 -11.43 -29.38 -9.65
C GLY A 334 -11.39 -27.97 -10.26
N ARG A 335 -12.34 -27.07 -9.94
CA ARG A 335 -12.36 -25.69 -10.44
C ARG A 335 -11.83 -24.68 -9.40
N ALA A 336 -11.22 -23.58 -9.83
CA ALA A 336 -10.74 -22.50 -8.95
C ALA A 336 -11.89 -21.74 -8.27
N ILE A 337 -12.99 -21.52 -8.99
CA ILE A 337 -14.09 -20.63 -8.59
C ILE A 337 -15.11 -21.40 -7.75
N TRP A 338 -15.45 -20.83 -6.60
CA TRP A 338 -16.53 -21.26 -5.72
C TRP A 338 -17.74 -20.32 -5.87
N THR A 339 -18.93 -20.87 -6.04
CA THR A 339 -20.19 -20.11 -5.88
C THR A 339 -20.65 -20.23 -4.44
N MET A 340 -20.53 -19.14 -3.69
CA MET A 340 -20.83 -19.09 -2.25
C MET A 340 -21.98 -18.12 -1.98
N GLN A 341 -22.80 -18.44 -0.99
CA GLN A 341 -23.80 -17.56 -0.41
C GLN A 341 -23.25 -17.01 0.91
N VAL A 342 -23.02 -15.70 0.96
CA VAL A 342 -22.54 -15.00 2.15
C VAL A 342 -23.74 -14.37 2.85
N ILE A 343 -24.04 -14.85 4.05
CA ILE A 343 -25.14 -14.38 4.90
C ILE A 343 -24.53 -13.61 6.07
N GLY A 344 -24.81 -12.31 6.14
CA GLY A 344 -24.38 -11.41 7.21
C GLY A 344 -25.56 -10.65 7.79
N ASP A 345 -25.26 -9.69 8.67
CA ASP A 345 -26.30 -8.87 9.28
C ASP A 345 -27.00 -7.99 8.23
N GLY A 346 -28.32 -8.17 8.09
CA GLY A 346 -29.14 -7.48 7.08
C GLY A 346 -28.86 -7.77 5.60
N TYR A 347 -27.95 -8.71 5.24
CA TYR A 347 -27.64 -8.99 3.83
C TYR A 347 -27.38 -10.47 3.51
N CYS A 348 -27.69 -10.84 2.27
CA CYS A 348 -27.43 -12.17 1.71
C CYS A 348 -26.99 -12.03 0.24
N HIS A 349 -25.75 -12.41 -0.08
CA HIS A 349 -25.16 -12.24 -1.41
C HIS A 349 -24.69 -13.58 -1.99
N LYS A 350 -25.08 -13.91 -3.22
CA LYS A 350 -24.52 -15.04 -3.99
C LYS A 350 -23.34 -14.52 -4.82
N LEU A 351 -22.12 -15.01 -4.54
CA LEU A 351 -20.86 -14.47 -5.04
C LEU A 351 -19.97 -15.56 -5.64
N SER A 352 -19.26 -15.22 -6.72
CA SER A 352 -18.15 -16.02 -7.26
C SER A 352 -16.86 -15.64 -6.55
N MET A 353 -16.23 -16.62 -5.89
CA MET A 353 -15.12 -16.41 -4.96
C MET A 353 -13.98 -17.40 -5.17
N LEU A 354 -12.76 -16.98 -4.86
CA LEU A 354 -11.61 -17.86 -4.67
C LEU A 354 -11.43 -18.17 -3.18
N LYS A 355 -11.15 -19.43 -2.86
CA LYS A 355 -10.91 -19.90 -1.49
C LYS A 355 -9.40 -20.03 -1.25
N PHE A 356 -8.86 -19.30 -0.28
CA PHE A 356 -7.45 -19.37 0.13
C PHE A 356 -7.32 -19.94 1.55
N GLU A 357 -6.21 -20.61 1.86
CA GLU A 357 -5.81 -20.83 3.24
C GLU A 357 -5.43 -19.48 3.88
N THR A 358 -6.08 -19.07 4.98
CA THR A 358 -5.87 -17.75 5.61
C THR A 358 -4.40 -17.50 5.99
N ARG A 359 -3.71 -18.54 6.47
CA ARG A 359 -2.28 -18.51 6.83
C ARG A 359 -1.33 -18.18 5.66
N ARG A 360 -1.80 -18.26 4.40
CA ARG A 360 -1.00 -17.91 3.20
C ARG A 360 -1.19 -16.46 2.77
N LEU A 361 -2.24 -15.80 3.25
CA LEU A 361 -2.56 -14.40 2.93
C LEU A 361 -2.16 -13.44 4.04
N PHE A 362 -2.40 -13.79 5.31
CA PHE A 362 -2.23 -12.88 6.45
C PHE A 362 -1.09 -13.32 7.37
N HIS A 363 -0.33 -12.32 7.83
CA HIS A 363 0.50 -12.46 9.02
C HIS A 363 -0.39 -12.64 10.27
N PRO A 364 -0.05 -13.49 11.26
CA PRO A 364 -0.97 -13.79 12.36
C PRO A 364 -1.42 -12.55 13.16
N SER A 365 -0.53 -11.60 13.42
CA SER A 365 -0.84 -10.35 14.15
C SER A 365 -1.61 -9.29 13.34
N ARG A 366 -1.86 -9.53 12.04
CA ARG A 366 -2.67 -8.65 11.16
C ARG A 366 -3.83 -9.39 10.49
N ARG A 367 -4.17 -10.57 11.01
CA ARG A 367 -5.29 -11.36 10.52
C ARG A 367 -6.61 -10.66 10.91
N PRO A 368 -7.55 -10.42 9.96
CA PRO A 368 -8.89 -9.94 10.29
C PRO A 368 -9.59 -10.88 11.27
N ALA A 369 -10.50 -10.33 12.07
CA ALA A 369 -11.44 -11.12 12.87
C ALA A 369 -12.17 -12.17 11.99
N ALA A 370 -12.69 -13.22 12.62
CA ALA A 370 -13.63 -14.11 11.94
C ALA A 370 -14.90 -13.33 11.55
N PHE A 371 -15.48 -13.64 10.40
CA PHE A 371 -16.75 -13.08 9.97
C PHE A 371 -17.88 -13.52 10.92
N ALA A 372 -18.63 -12.55 11.45
CA ALA A 372 -19.83 -12.80 12.25
C ALA A 372 -21.04 -13.07 11.33
N GLY A 373 -21.02 -14.21 10.65
CA GLY A 373 -22.06 -14.63 9.70
C GLY A 373 -21.82 -16.07 9.23
N ARG A 374 -22.40 -16.44 8.09
CA ARG A 374 -22.25 -17.78 7.49
C ARG A 374 -21.81 -17.67 6.02
N ILE A 375 -20.93 -18.56 5.60
CA ILE A 375 -20.51 -18.70 4.19
C ILE A 375 -20.88 -20.11 3.72
N GLU A 376 -21.96 -20.22 2.98
CA GLU A 376 -22.52 -21.51 2.55
C GLU A 376 -22.26 -21.74 1.05
N ARG A 377 -22.14 -23.00 0.62
CA ARG A 377 -21.86 -23.34 -0.78
C ARG A 377 -23.16 -23.52 -1.54
N CYS A 378 -23.29 -22.91 -2.73
CA CYS A 378 -24.35 -23.25 -3.68
C CYS A 378 -23.89 -24.36 -4.65
N GLU A 379 -24.82 -25.24 -5.05
CA GLU A 379 -24.59 -26.18 -6.15
C GLU A 379 -24.85 -25.53 -7.52
N GLU A 380 -24.28 -26.11 -8.59
CA GLU A 380 -24.30 -25.51 -9.94
C GLU A 380 -25.65 -25.66 -10.69
N ALA A 381 -26.64 -26.35 -10.11
CA ALA A 381 -27.93 -26.61 -10.77
C ALA A 381 -28.79 -25.34 -11.01
N ASP A 382 -28.55 -24.25 -10.26
CA ASP A 382 -29.23 -22.97 -10.44
C ASP A 382 -28.59 -22.06 -11.52
N ALA A 383 -27.64 -22.55 -12.30
CA ALA A 383 -26.77 -21.73 -13.16
C ALA A 383 -27.33 -21.39 -14.55
N VAL A 384 -28.65 -21.35 -14.74
CA VAL A 384 -29.28 -20.91 -16.02
C VAL A 384 -30.21 -19.71 -15.79
N SER A 385 -29.61 -18.58 -15.42
CA SER A 385 -30.18 -17.25 -15.61
C SER A 385 -29.02 -16.26 -15.79
N MET A 386 -28.60 -16.05 -17.04
CA MET A 386 -27.62 -15.00 -17.35
C MET A 386 -28.33 -13.64 -17.31
N GLY A 387 -27.90 -12.79 -16.38
CA GLY A 387 -28.28 -11.38 -16.28
C GLY A 387 -27.14 -10.57 -15.66
N GLU A 388 -26.66 -9.57 -16.41
CA GLU A 388 -25.63 -8.57 -16.12
C GLU A 388 -25.10 -8.41 -14.67
N VAL A 389 -23.77 -8.40 -14.54
CA VAL A 389 -23.06 -8.07 -13.31
C VAL A 389 -23.24 -6.59 -12.96
N THR A 390 -23.96 -6.30 -11.87
CA THR A 390 -23.97 -4.99 -11.22
C THR A 390 -23.15 -5.04 -9.92
N ALA A 391 -22.22 -4.08 -9.76
CA ALA A 391 -21.32 -4.05 -8.61
C ALA A 391 -22.02 -3.49 -7.34
N PRO A 392 -21.84 -4.12 -6.16
CA PRO A 392 -22.47 -3.66 -4.93
C PRO A 392 -21.70 -2.52 -4.26
N THR A 393 -22.42 -1.46 -3.88
CA THR A 393 -21.95 -0.37 -3.02
C THR A 393 -21.66 -0.88 -1.60
N PRO A 394 -20.57 -0.45 -0.92
CA PRO A 394 -20.34 -0.85 0.47
C PRO A 394 -21.30 -0.13 1.42
N VAL A 395 -21.75 -0.85 2.46
CA VAL A 395 -22.50 -0.29 3.59
C VAL A 395 -21.60 -0.34 4.83
N GLU A 396 -21.60 0.73 5.61
CA GLU A 396 -20.99 0.77 6.96
C GLU A 396 -22.11 0.88 8.01
N ASP A 397 -21.89 0.23 9.15
CA ASP A 397 -22.79 0.17 10.31
C ASP A 397 -21.98 0.46 11.61
N PRO A 398 -22.63 0.78 12.76
CA PRO A 398 -22.16 1.82 13.69
C PRO A 398 -21.24 1.31 14.84
N VAL A 399 -20.91 1.99 15.95
CA VAL A 399 -21.70 2.81 16.93
C VAL A 399 -20.71 3.70 17.74
N THR A 400 -20.92 4.98 18.02
CA THR A 400 -21.57 5.60 19.22
C THR A 400 -21.48 7.14 19.05
N ASP A 401 -22.53 7.95 19.22
CA ASP A 401 -23.13 8.55 20.44
C ASP A 401 -22.41 9.90 20.80
N SER A 402 -23.03 11.02 21.21
CA SER A 402 -24.42 11.32 21.65
C SER A 402 -24.81 12.80 21.35
N GLY A 403 -26.12 13.10 21.24
CA GLY A 403 -26.72 14.45 21.41
C GLY A 403 -26.79 15.38 20.17
N GLN A 404 -27.80 16.26 19.98
CA GLN A 404 -29.00 16.59 20.78
C GLN A 404 -30.16 17.19 19.93
N ALA A 405 -31.38 16.77 20.28
CA ALA A 405 -32.68 17.46 20.30
C ALA A 405 -33.03 18.72 19.43
N VAL A 406 -33.97 18.50 18.48
CA VAL A 406 -35.32 19.11 18.25
C VAL A 406 -35.56 20.64 18.16
N GLU A 407 -36.36 21.02 17.13
CA GLU A 407 -37.54 21.94 17.09
C GLU A 407 -37.53 22.85 15.83
N GLN A 408 -38.34 22.60 14.79
CA GLN A 408 -39.80 22.75 14.60
C GLN A 408 -40.29 24.17 14.16
N SER A 409 -40.99 24.15 13.00
CA SER A 409 -42.25 24.89 12.71
C SER A 409 -42.19 26.40 12.38
N ALA A 410 -43.04 26.96 11.50
CA ALA A 410 -44.01 26.39 10.54
C ALA A 410 -44.38 27.38 9.41
N GLU A 411 -45.06 26.84 8.40
CA GLU A 411 -45.81 27.41 7.23
C GLU A 411 -47.07 28.24 7.67
N PRO A 412 -48.12 28.62 6.86
CA PRO A 412 -48.43 28.58 5.40
C PRO A 412 -49.21 29.86 4.86
N PRO A 413 -50.23 29.84 3.94
CA PRO A 413 -50.26 29.60 2.46
C PRO A 413 -50.97 30.71 1.57
N PRO A 414 -51.77 30.45 0.48
CA PRO A 414 -51.47 30.81 -0.94
C PRO A 414 -52.59 31.68 -1.62
N PRO A 415 -52.81 31.73 -2.98
CA PRO A 415 -53.36 30.64 -3.82
C PRO A 415 -52.78 30.54 -5.27
N ALA A 416 -53.62 30.32 -6.31
CA ALA A 416 -53.29 29.95 -7.72
C ALA A 416 -54.41 30.50 -8.70
N PRO A 417 -54.62 30.07 -9.99
CA PRO A 417 -53.99 29.06 -10.88
C PRO A 417 -53.86 29.44 -12.40
N GLU A 418 -53.82 28.45 -13.31
CA GLU A 418 -53.90 28.46 -14.82
C GLU A 418 -52.58 28.69 -15.62
N SER A 419 -52.28 28.04 -16.77
CA SER A 419 -52.88 26.94 -17.58
C SER A 419 -51.83 26.26 -18.52
N ASP A 420 -52.09 25.03 -19.01
CA ASP A 420 -51.31 24.24 -20.01
C ASP A 420 -51.88 24.44 -21.46
N PRO A 421 -51.21 24.11 -22.60
CA PRO A 421 -50.93 22.69 -22.99
C PRO A 421 -49.79 22.36 -24.03
N ALA A 422 -49.46 21.05 -24.14
CA ALA A 422 -49.07 20.26 -25.36
C ALA A 422 -47.84 20.69 -26.22
N ASP A 423 -47.18 19.85 -27.04
CA ASP A 423 -46.94 18.38 -27.13
C ASP A 423 -45.82 18.19 -28.21
N THR A 424 -44.93 17.20 -28.09
CA THR A 424 -44.21 16.46 -29.18
C THR A 424 -43.00 15.66 -28.67
N ALA A 425 -42.90 14.41 -29.14
CA ALA A 425 -41.65 13.63 -29.24
C ALA A 425 -41.25 13.51 -30.73
N PRO A 426 -39.98 13.26 -31.10
CA PRO A 426 -39.48 11.87 -31.06
C PRO A 426 -37.97 11.68 -30.75
N THR A 427 -37.62 10.43 -30.44
CA THR A 427 -36.27 9.81 -30.44
C THR A 427 -35.84 9.40 -31.87
N PRO A 428 -34.64 8.78 -32.13
CA PRO A 428 -33.40 8.64 -31.33
C PRO A 428 -32.09 8.97 -32.10
N ALA A 429 -30.95 8.73 -31.43
CA ALA A 429 -29.62 8.35 -31.96
C ALA A 429 -28.45 9.37 -31.88
N GLU A 430 -27.31 8.78 -31.51
CA GLU A 430 -25.89 9.21 -31.58
C GLU A 430 -25.39 10.47 -30.84
N ALA A 431 -24.15 10.33 -30.34
CA ALA A 431 -23.39 11.37 -29.68
C ALA A 431 -22.77 12.34 -30.71
N PRO A 432 -22.38 13.55 -30.27
CA PRO A 432 -20.96 13.83 -30.41
C PRO A 432 -20.31 14.62 -29.25
N ALA A 433 -18.99 14.68 -29.39
CA ALA A 433 -17.97 15.28 -28.54
C ALA A 433 -18.15 16.74 -28.08
N ALA A 434 -17.39 17.04 -27.01
CA ALA A 434 -16.71 18.29 -26.65
C ALA A 434 -17.13 19.63 -27.33
N GLY A 435 -17.59 20.57 -26.48
CA GLY A 435 -17.78 21.99 -26.80
C GLY A 435 -19.09 22.51 -26.18
N ALA A 436 -19.20 23.68 -25.55
CA ALA A 436 -18.21 24.71 -25.24
C ALA A 436 -18.54 25.37 -23.89
N ALA A 437 -17.55 25.97 -23.22
CA ALA A 437 -17.78 26.74 -22.00
C ALA A 437 -18.15 28.20 -22.34
N PRO A 438 -19.15 28.82 -21.69
CA PRO A 438 -19.41 30.24 -21.85
C PRO A 438 -18.35 31.06 -21.10
N THR A 439 -17.76 32.04 -21.77
CA THR A 439 -16.92 33.06 -21.12
C THR A 439 -17.78 34.30 -20.84
N PRO A 440 -17.69 34.91 -19.65
CA PRO A 440 -18.01 36.32 -19.47
C PRO A 440 -16.77 37.16 -19.15
N THR A 441 -16.83 38.42 -19.54
CA THR A 441 -15.74 39.40 -19.52
C THR A 441 -15.54 40.06 -18.15
N GLY A 442 -14.27 40.32 -17.83
CA GLY A 442 -13.80 40.65 -16.48
C GLY A 442 -14.20 41.99 -15.84
N ARG A 443 -14.02 42.03 -14.51
CA ARG A 443 -13.54 43.21 -13.77
C ARG A 443 -12.63 42.75 -12.61
N ARG A 444 -11.51 43.48 -12.43
CA ARG A 444 -10.44 43.34 -11.40
C ARG A 444 -10.94 43.89 -10.04
N VAL A 445 -10.48 43.55 -8.82
CA VAL A 445 -9.26 42.89 -8.28
C VAL A 445 -9.58 42.21 -6.93
N VAL A 446 -9.16 40.96 -6.71
CA VAL A 446 -8.28 40.58 -5.56
C VAL A 446 -7.33 39.49 -6.08
N SER A 447 -6.03 39.75 -6.08
CA SER A 447 -5.03 38.78 -6.50
C SER A 447 -4.67 37.85 -5.34
N ASP A 448 -5.40 36.74 -5.16
CA ASP A 448 -4.98 35.67 -4.23
C ASP A 448 -3.86 34.83 -4.87
N ALA A 449 -2.71 35.47 -5.06
CA ALA A 449 -1.50 34.93 -5.71
C ALA A 449 -0.77 33.89 -4.83
N SER A 450 -1.50 33.15 -4.00
CA SER A 450 -0.95 32.21 -3.00
C SER A 450 -1.91 31.08 -2.64
N LEU A 451 -2.96 30.82 -3.44
CA LEU A 451 -4.00 29.81 -3.20
C LEU A 451 -3.49 28.36 -3.32
N GLY A 452 -2.73 27.91 -2.33
CA GLY A 452 -2.22 26.54 -2.25
C GLY A 452 -3.26 25.55 -1.70
N LEU A 453 -3.36 24.36 -2.31
CA LEU A 453 -4.25 23.27 -1.88
C LEU A 453 -3.96 22.71 -0.47
N GLU A 454 -2.80 23.05 0.11
CA GLU A 454 -2.44 22.67 1.48
C GLU A 454 -2.91 23.68 2.54
N ARG A 455 -3.48 24.84 2.15
CA ARG A 455 -4.01 25.83 3.10
C ARG A 455 -5.11 25.22 4.00
N PRO A 456 -5.13 25.53 5.31
CA PRO A 456 -6.18 25.08 6.21
C PRO A 456 -7.55 25.66 5.84
N GLU A 457 -7.58 26.92 5.39
CA GLU A 457 -8.77 27.71 5.03
C GLU A 457 -9.44 27.31 3.70
N LEU A 458 -8.88 26.34 2.96
CA LEU A 458 -9.36 25.98 1.61
C LEU A 458 -10.86 25.66 1.53
N GLY A 459 -11.43 25.06 2.59
CA GLY A 459 -12.87 24.80 2.68
C GLY A 459 -13.71 26.07 2.82
N GLN A 460 -13.22 27.07 3.55
CA GLN A 460 -13.91 28.36 3.76
C GLN A 460 -13.85 29.20 2.49
N HIS A 461 -12.70 29.18 1.80
CA HIS A 461 -12.54 29.81 0.50
C HIS A 461 -13.47 29.17 -0.56
N PHE A 462 -13.59 27.84 -0.59
CA PHE A 462 -14.57 27.15 -1.44
C PHE A 462 -16.02 27.60 -1.17
N LEU A 463 -16.46 27.65 0.10
CA LEU A 463 -17.81 28.12 0.42
C LEU A 463 -18.02 29.59 0.07
N SER A 464 -17.01 30.45 0.24
CA SER A 464 -17.07 31.86 -0.14
C SER A 464 -17.20 32.02 -1.66
N TRP A 465 -16.51 31.20 -2.45
CA TRP A 465 -16.68 31.14 -3.90
C TRP A 465 -18.09 30.68 -4.30
N VAL A 466 -18.65 29.65 -3.65
CA VAL A 466 -20.04 29.23 -3.92
C VAL A 466 -21.03 30.35 -3.60
N ARG A 467 -20.92 31.00 -2.43
CA ARG A 467 -21.78 32.12 -2.02
C ARG A 467 -21.73 33.28 -3.01
N ALA A 468 -20.52 33.71 -3.41
CA ALA A 468 -20.35 34.75 -4.42
C ALA A 468 -20.96 34.34 -5.77
N GLY A 469 -20.72 33.10 -6.21
CA GLY A 469 -21.31 32.57 -7.45
C GLY A 469 -22.84 32.50 -7.44
N LEU A 470 -23.47 32.31 -6.28
CA LEU A 470 -24.93 32.36 -6.13
C LEU A 470 -25.46 33.80 -6.12
N ALA A 471 -24.81 34.71 -5.39
CA ALA A 471 -25.19 36.12 -5.33
C ALA A 471 -25.08 36.82 -6.71
N ASP A 472 -23.96 36.62 -7.41
CA ASP A 472 -23.69 37.21 -8.73
C ASP A 472 -24.37 36.46 -9.88
N ARG A 473 -25.15 35.40 -9.58
CA ARG A 473 -25.78 34.48 -10.55
C ARG A 473 -24.81 33.76 -11.51
N GLY A 474 -23.52 33.75 -11.19
CA GLY A 474 -22.49 33.02 -11.95
C GLY A 474 -22.61 31.50 -11.85
N LEU A 475 -23.18 30.98 -10.76
CA LEU A 475 -23.59 29.59 -10.62
C LEU A 475 -25.08 29.45 -10.94
N ALA A 476 -25.40 28.72 -12.00
CA ALA A 476 -26.78 28.37 -12.32
C ALA A 476 -27.37 27.47 -11.23
N VAL A 477 -28.59 27.78 -10.80
CA VAL A 477 -29.37 26.99 -9.84
C VAL A 477 -30.58 26.36 -10.54
N ASN A 478 -30.92 25.12 -10.21
CA ASN A 478 -32.12 24.40 -10.66
C ASN A 478 -32.28 24.18 -12.18
N LYS A 479 -31.27 24.47 -13.01
CA LYS A 479 -31.23 24.10 -14.44
C LYS A 479 -30.77 22.65 -14.62
N VAL A 480 -31.05 22.04 -15.77
CA VAL A 480 -30.63 20.65 -16.08
C VAL A 480 -29.11 20.45 -16.02
N THR A 481 -28.33 21.49 -16.35
CA THR A 481 -26.86 21.52 -16.29
C THR A 481 -26.32 22.27 -15.07
N ALA A 482 -27.17 22.60 -14.09
CA ALA A 482 -26.72 23.25 -12.86
C ALA A 482 -25.86 22.30 -12.01
N MET A 483 -24.95 22.87 -11.24
CA MET A 483 -24.20 22.15 -10.20
C MET A 483 -24.76 22.42 -8.80
N VAL A 484 -25.76 23.31 -8.71
CA VAL A 484 -26.46 23.68 -7.47
C VAL A 484 -27.95 23.50 -7.68
N HIS A 485 -28.60 22.79 -6.75
CA HIS A 485 -30.05 22.62 -6.77
C HIS A 485 -30.62 22.86 -5.37
N THR A 486 -31.81 23.44 -5.32
CA THR A 486 -32.58 23.55 -4.08
C THR A 486 -33.60 22.41 -4.04
N LEU A 487 -33.69 21.72 -2.93
CA LEU A 487 -34.68 20.70 -2.60
C LEU A 487 -35.41 21.11 -1.31
N PRO A 488 -36.53 20.48 -0.93
CA PRO A 488 -37.21 20.79 0.34
C PRO A 488 -36.30 20.64 1.56
N GLU A 489 -35.34 19.70 1.52
CA GLU A 489 -34.44 19.38 2.63
C GLU A 489 -33.21 20.30 2.72
N GLY A 490 -33.00 21.18 1.72
CA GLY A 490 -31.88 22.13 1.66
C GLY A 490 -31.28 22.30 0.26
N VAL A 491 -30.06 22.81 0.19
CA VAL A 491 -29.36 23.15 -1.06
C VAL A 491 -28.26 22.13 -1.33
N VAL A 492 -28.34 21.41 -2.45
CA VAL A 492 -27.37 20.39 -2.84
C VAL A 492 -26.34 20.95 -3.82
N LEU A 493 -25.05 20.74 -3.50
CA LEU A 493 -23.91 20.99 -4.37
C LEU A 493 -23.44 19.66 -5.01
N LEU A 494 -23.56 19.52 -6.33
CA LEU A 494 -23.30 18.26 -7.05
C LEU A 494 -21.80 17.92 -7.14
N SER A 495 -21.46 16.72 -6.69
CA SER A 495 -20.11 16.17 -6.64
C SER A 495 -19.87 15.16 -7.77
N PRO A 496 -18.70 15.16 -8.44
CA PRO A 496 -17.53 16.02 -8.21
C PRO A 496 -17.59 17.38 -8.93
N ALA A 497 -18.60 17.61 -9.78
CA ALA A 497 -18.65 18.70 -10.75
C ALA A 497 -18.39 20.10 -10.13
N ILE A 498 -19.03 20.45 -9.02
CA ILE A 498 -18.86 21.76 -8.36
C ILE A 498 -17.41 22.00 -7.90
N PHE A 499 -16.71 20.94 -7.46
CA PHE A 499 -15.33 21.02 -6.99
C PHE A 499 -14.34 21.10 -8.15
N MET A 500 -14.62 20.41 -9.26
CA MET A 500 -13.85 20.55 -10.50
C MET A 500 -14.00 21.96 -11.09
N ALA A 501 -15.21 22.51 -11.07
CA ALA A 501 -15.48 23.88 -11.52
C ALA A 501 -14.72 24.92 -10.67
N TYR A 502 -14.71 24.77 -9.34
CA TYR A 502 -13.91 25.58 -8.43
C TYR A 502 -12.40 25.51 -8.76
N LEU A 503 -11.84 24.30 -8.90
CA LEU A 503 -10.41 24.14 -9.22
C LEU A 503 -10.06 24.79 -10.56
N LYS A 504 -10.91 24.64 -11.57
CA LYS A 504 -10.73 25.26 -12.89
C LYS A 504 -10.83 26.78 -12.83
N HIS A 505 -11.78 27.32 -12.06
CA HIS A 505 -11.96 28.77 -11.86
C HIS A 505 -10.73 29.43 -11.24
N HIS A 506 -10.06 28.75 -10.31
CA HIS A 506 -8.85 29.26 -9.64
C HIS A 506 -7.52 28.83 -10.30
N GLY A 507 -7.56 28.20 -11.48
CA GLY A 507 -6.34 27.77 -12.19
C GLY A 507 -5.56 26.65 -11.47
N LEU A 508 -6.24 25.88 -10.59
CA LEU A 508 -5.65 24.82 -9.78
C LEU A 508 -5.90 23.41 -10.35
N ALA A 509 -6.79 23.26 -11.33
CA ALA A 509 -7.09 21.97 -11.95
C ALA A 509 -5.90 21.43 -12.73
N ALA A 510 -5.45 20.22 -12.39
CA ALA A 510 -4.49 19.46 -13.20
C ALA A 510 -5.13 18.91 -14.48
N ASP A 511 -4.32 18.75 -15.53
CA ASP A 511 -4.75 18.16 -16.81
C ASP A 511 -4.88 16.62 -16.73
N ASP A 512 -4.18 15.96 -15.79
CA ASP A 512 -4.30 14.52 -15.57
C ASP A 512 -5.42 14.17 -14.58
N GLU A 513 -6.20 13.13 -14.93
CA GLU A 513 -7.42 12.75 -14.21
C GLU A 513 -7.14 12.34 -12.76
N ASP A 514 -6.03 11.64 -12.50
CA ASP A 514 -5.68 11.15 -11.17
C ASP A 514 -5.23 12.26 -10.22
N THR A 515 -4.50 13.27 -10.69
CA THR A 515 -4.17 14.44 -9.88
C THR A 515 -5.39 15.31 -9.68
N LEU A 516 -6.20 15.57 -10.72
CA LEU A 516 -7.48 16.29 -10.56
C LEU A 516 -8.38 15.62 -9.49
N LYS A 517 -8.40 14.28 -9.47
CA LYS A 517 -9.08 13.45 -8.47
C LYS A 517 -8.52 13.57 -7.05
N LYS A 518 -7.20 13.70 -6.90
CA LYS A 518 -6.57 14.02 -5.60
C LYS A 518 -6.88 15.45 -5.17
N GLN A 519 -6.89 16.41 -6.09
CA GLN A 519 -7.16 17.82 -5.84
C GLN A 519 -8.60 18.06 -5.37
N TYR A 520 -9.63 17.55 -6.06
CA TYR A 520 -11.02 17.80 -5.63
C TYR A 520 -11.35 17.07 -4.31
N LYS A 521 -10.79 15.86 -4.09
CA LYS A 521 -10.87 15.18 -2.79
C LYS A 521 -10.22 15.98 -1.66
N ARG A 522 -9.16 16.74 -1.93
CA ARG A 522 -8.54 17.64 -0.95
C ARG A 522 -9.49 18.77 -0.56
N VAL A 523 -10.16 19.40 -1.53
CA VAL A 523 -11.19 20.43 -1.27
C VAL A 523 -12.34 19.84 -0.45
N GLN A 524 -12.84 18.66 -0.81
CA GLN A 524 -13.89 17.95 -0.05
C GLN A 524 -13.48 17.66 1.40
N SER A 525 -12.26 17.16 1.64
CA SER A 525 -11.76 16.91 3.00
C SER A 525 -11.62 18.19 3.83
N ARG A 526 -11.25 19.32 3.21
CA ARG A 526 -11.17 20.63 3.90
C ARG A 526 -12.55 21.22 4.16
N LEU A 527 -13.51 21.02 3.25
CA LEU A 527 -14.91 21.41 3.44
C LEU A 527 -15.58 20.61 4.56
N GLN A 528 -15.37 19.28 4.60
CA GLN A 528 -15.89 18.40 5.66
C GLN A 528 -15.52 18.88 7.06
N LYS A 529 -14.30 19.39 7.24
CA LYS A 529 -13.79 19.89 8.53
C LYS A 529 -14.47 21.15 9.04
N LEU A 530 -15.30 21.81 8.23
CA LEU A 530 -16.11 22.94 8.69
C LEU A 530 -17.44 22.50 9.31
N ASP A 531 -17.89 21.28 9.02
CA ASP A 531 -19.13 20.67 9.52
C ASP A 531 -20.39 21.53 9.33
N LEU A 532 -20.44 22.29 8.23
CA LEU A 532 -21.57 23.15 7.85
C LEU A 532 -22.57 22.46 6.90
N HIS A 533 -22.29 21.23 6.48
CA HIS A 533 -23.15 20.42 5.61
C HIS A 533 -24.00 19.44 6.46
N ARG A 534 -25.19 19.13 5.97
CA ARG A 534 -26.02 18.05 6.53
C ARG A 534 -25.47 16.70 6.07
N ARG A 535 -25.40 15.73 6.99
CA ARG A 535 -25.01 14.35 6.68
C ARG A 535 -26.25 13.51 6.38
N THR A 536 -26.06 12.36 5.76
CA THR A 536 -27.13 11.37 5.61
C THR A 536 -27.43 10.73 6.96
N ASP A 537 -28.61 10.14 7.11
CA ASP A 537 -29.02 9.18 8.14
C ASP A 537 -27.88 8.20 8.55
N LYS A 538 -27.17 7.65 7.56
CA LYS A 538 -25.99 6.77 7.70
C LYS A 538 -24.67 7.49 8.01
N ARG A 539 -24.73 8.75 8.47
CA ARG A 539 -23.61 9.64 8.82
C ARG A 539 -22.61 9.94 7.68
N VAL A 540 -23.00 9.76 6.40
CA VAL A 540 -22.16 10.03 5.22
C VAL A 540 -22.34 11.49 4.77
N ASN A 541 -21.28 12.14 4.25
CA ASN A 541 -21.34 13.55 3.83
C ASN A 541 -22.01 13.80 2.47
N VAL A 542 -22.31 12.75 1.71
CA VAL A 542 -22.78 12.83 0.32
C VAL A 542 -24.14 12.15 0.23
N HIS A 543 -25.14 12.94 -0.13
CA HIS A 543 -26.52 12.51 -0.33
C HIS A 543 -26.72 11.97 -1.75
N THR A 544 -27.68 11.06 -1.89
CA THR A 544 -28.13 10.57 -3.19
C THR A 544 -29.42 11.29 -3.58
N VAL A 545 -29.42 11.94 -4.73
CA VAL A 545 -30.57 12.66 -5.29
C VAL A 545 -31.03 11.95 -6.55
N LEU A 546 -32.31 11.63 -6.65
CA LEU A 546 -32.94 11.12 -7.87
C LEU A 546 -33.37 12.29 -8.75
N ALA A 547 -32.82 12.36 -9.96
CA ALA A 547 -33.33 13.21 -11.02
C ALA A 547 -34.35 12.43 -11.85
N GLN A 548 -35.61 12.86 -11.81
CA GLN A 548 -36.73 12.29 -12.57
C GLN A 548 -36.96 13.13 -13.84
N GLY A 549 -36.36 12.70 -14.95
CA GLY A 549 -36.63 13.25 -16.27
C GLY A 549 -37.82 12.57 -16.95
N PRO A 550 -38.34 13.11 -18.09
CA PRO A 550 -39.54 12.59 -18.74
C PRO A 550 -39.45 11.10 -19.15
N ASN A 551 -38.26 10.68 -19.58
CA ASN A 551 -38.03 9.35 -20.17
C ASN A 551 -36.97 8.52 -19.42
N LYS A 552 -36.37 9.06 -18.35
CA LYS A 552 -35.24 8.42 -17.64
C LYS A 552 -35.05 9.01 -16.24
N GLU A 553 -34.84 8.13 -15.28
CA GLU A 553 -34.35 8.50 -13.95
C GLU A 553 -32.82 8.40 -13.89
N SER A 554 -32.17 9.25 -13.10
CA SER A 554 -30.72 9.22 -12.92
C SER A 554 -30.34 9.61 -11.49
N LYS A 555 -29.40 8.86 -10.89
CA LYS A 555 -28.90 9.13 -9.54
C LYS A 555 -27.74 10.12 -9.61
N LEU A 556 -27.90 11.24 -8.92
CA LEU A 556 -26.90 12.27 -8.71
C LEU A 556 -26.39 12.21 -7.27
N TYR A 557 -25.17 12.70 -7.05
CA TYR A 557 -24.53 12.69 -5.74
C TYR A 557 -24.09 14.11 -5.37
N GLY A 558 -24.35 14.54 -4.14
CA GLY A 558 -24.02 15.91 -3.74
C GLY A 558 -24.00 16.14 -2.24
N TRP A 559 -23.44 17.28 -1.84
CA TRP A 559 -23.36 17.72 -0.45
C TRP A 559 -24.58 18.60 -0.15
N LEU A 560 -25.37 18.23 0.85
CA LEU A 560 -26.57 18.98 1.26
C LEU A 560 -26.16 20.05 2.28
N PHE A 561 -26.61 21.29 2.08
CA PHE A 561 -26.37 22.40 2.98
C PHE A 561 -27.70 23.02 3.44
N PRO A 562 -27.80 23.49 4.71
CA PRO A 562 -28.88 24.37 5.11
C PRO A 562 -28.87 25.64 4.23
N PRO A 563 -30.04 26.18 3.79
CA PRO A 563 -30.08 27.38 2.97
C PRO A 563 -29.32 28.58 3.58
N SER A 564 -29.39 28.75 4.90
CA SER A 564 -28.67 29.80 5.65
C SER A 564 -27.15 29.74 5.47
N VAL A 565 -26.56 28.57 5.22
CA VAL A 565 -25.12 28.43 4.99
C VAL A 565 -24.69 28.97 3.62
N LEU A 566 -25.58 29.00 2.62
CA LEU A 566 -25.25 29.39 1.25
C LEU A 566 -25.89 30.71 0.78
N TYR A 567 -27.06 31.07 1.32
CA TYR A 567 -27.79 32.30 0.99
C TYR A 567 -27.87 33.32 2.14
N GLY A 568 -27.43 32.94 3.36
CA GLY A 568 -27.55 33.81 4.54
C GLY A 568 -29.02 34.09 4.85
N ASP A 569 -29.37 35.38 4.97
CA ASP A 569 -30.74 35.84 5.22
C ASP A 569 -31.61 35.91 3.95
N GLN A 570 -31.06 35.62 2.76
CA GLN A 570 -31.84 35.60 1.52
C GLN A 570 -32.56 34.26 1.33
N PRO A 571 -33.84 34.26 0.87
CA PRO A 571 -34.55 33.03 0.59
C PRO A 571 -33.92 32.30 -0.62
N PRO A 572 -33.72 30.97 -0.57
CA PRO A 572 -33.24 30.20 -1.70
C PRO A 572 -34.30 30.15 -2.82
N PRO A 573 -33.90 29.87 -4.08
CA PRO A 573 -34.84 29.59 -5.17
C PRO A 573 -35.80 28.43 -4.83
N PRO A 574 -37.02 28.41 -5.38
CA PRO A 574 -38.00 27.36 -5.07
C PRO A 574 -37.46 25.95 -5.38
N PRO A 575 -37.83 24.91 -4.61
CA PRO A 575 -37.33 23.55 -4.81
C PRO A 575 -37.52 23.01 -6.24
N ASN A 576 -36.54 22.24 -6.71
CA ASN A 576 -36.58 21.63 -8.03
C ASN A 576 -37.53 20.42 -8.04
N ARG A 577 -38.73 20.60 -8.61
CA ARG A 577 -39.78 19.57 -8.73
C ARG A 577 -39.35 18.26 -9.41
N HIS A 578 -38.23 18.25 -10.14
CA HIS A 578 -37.69 17.07 -10.83
C HIS A 578 -36.62 16.34 -10.02
N LEU A 579 -36.22 16.85 -8.85
CA LEU A 579 -35.25 16.22 -7.97
C LEU A 579 -35.90 15.78 -6.65
N LYS A 580 -35.56 14.58 -6.19
CA LYS A 580 -35.97 14.04 -4.89
C LYS A 580 -34.77 13.50 -4.13
N LEU A 581 -34.66 13.80 -2.85
CA LEU A 581 -33.64 13.20 -2.00
C LEU A 581 -34.02 11.72 -1.73
N LEU A 582 -33.06 10.80 -1.89
CA LEU A 582 -33.27 9.36 -1.62
C LEU A 582 -32.60 8.90 -0.31
N SER A 583 -31.59 9.63 0.15
CA SER A 583 -30.97 9.41 1.45
C SER A 583 -31.75 10.16 2.53
N GLY A 584 -32.01 9.52 3.68
CA GLY A 584 -32.51 10.25 4.83
C GLY A 584 -31.51 11.32 5.25
N VAL A 585 -32.01 12.43 5.78
CA VAL A 585 -31.18 13.49 6.36
C VAL A 585 -30.98 13.16 7.84
N LEU A 586 -29.74 13.27 8.31
CA LEU A 586 -29.48 13.35 9.75
C LEU A 586 -29.70 14.81 10.14
N ASP A 587 -30.72 15.06 10.97
CA ASP A 587 -31.08 16.39 11.48
C ASP A 587 -29.92 17.08 12.21
#